data_AF-A0A653E268-F1
#
_entry.id   AF-A0A653E268-F1
#
_cell.length_a   1.000
_cell.length_b   1.000
_cell.length_c   1.000
_cell.angle_alpha   90.00
_cell.angle_beta   90.00
_cell.angle_gamma   90.00
#
_symmetry.space_group_name_H-M   'P 1'
#
loop_
_entity.id
_entity.type
_entity.pdbx_description
1 polymer ?
#
loop_
_entity_poly.entity_id
_entity_poly.type
_entity_poly.pdbx_seq_one_letter_code
_entity_poly.pdbx_strand_id
1 'polypeptide(L)'
;MKVGEGLLDLASNAPDRDIVTLSPVATLVVNDDFNPGLVPLFLEASREVMRSGTLLDAAGTFPSAEPRTFELHKDAGHYYAKGLPILQRYLPFRIASLADRYIILLIPLIVVMIPLFKAVGPIYQWRIRARIYRWYKYLREIDRKLHAGSLPDALGSEIERLEKLEDELAAVEVPLSYSNELYELHMHVRYVIERLRELQRRRQP
;
A
#
# COMPACT_ATOMS: atom_id res chain seq x y z
N MET A 1 -16.61 46.20 -23.58
CA MET A 1 -15.30 46.09 -24.24
C MET A 1 -15.02 47.38 -25.01
N LYS A 2 -13.76 47.83 -25.12
CA LYS A 2 -13.41 48.99 -25.96
C LYS A 2 -12.76 48.47 -27.24
N VAL A 3 -13.23 48.94 -28.39
CA VAL A 3 -12.64 48.68 -29.71
C VAL A 3 -12.03 50.00 -30.16
N GLY A 4 -10.72 50.00 -30.36
CA GLY A 4 -10.00 51.20 -30.77
C GLY A 4 -10.28 51.60 -32.23
N GLU A 5 -10.09 52.88 -32.54
CA GLU A 5 -10.11 53.40 -33.91
C GLU A 5 -9.21 52.55 -34.84
N GLY A 6 -9.72 52.21 -36.03
CA GLY A 6 -8.98 51.47 -37.06
C GLY A 6 -8.66 50.00 -36.73
N LEU A 7 -9.13 49.46 -35.60
CA LEU A 7 -8.78 48.09 -35.16
C LEU A 7 -9.34 46.97 -36.06
N LEU A 8 -10.48 47.19 -36.71
CA LEU A 8 -11.13 46.18 -37.57
C LEU A 8 -10.57 46.22 -38.99
N ASP A 9 -10.40 47.43 -39.53
CA ASP A 9 -9.74 47.67 -40.82
C ASP A 9 -9.01 49.02 -40.77
N LEU A 10 -7.68 48.96 -40.80
CA LEU A 10 -6.84 50.15 -40.75
C LEU A 10 -6.88 50.95 -42.07
N ALA A 11 -7.10 50.29 -43.21
CA ALA A 11 -7.12 50.96 -44.51
C ALA A 11 -8.38 51.81 -44.71
N SER A 12 -9.52 51.34 -44.18
CA SER A 12 -10.79 52.08 -44.20
C SER A 12 -11.04 52.90 -42.93
N ASN A 13 -10.12 52.89 -41.96
CA ASN A 13 -10.28 53.45 -40.62
C ASN A 13 -11.59 53.00 -39.93
N ALA A 14 -11.82 51.68 -39.83
CA ALA A 14 -12.99 51.12 -39.17
C ALA A 14 -12.60 50.45 -37.83
N PRO A 15 -13.24 50.81 -36.70
CA PRO A 15 -14.18 51.93 -36.51
C PRO A 15 -13.48 53.29 -36.64
N ASP A 16 -14.23 54.34 -37.00
CA ASP A 16 -13.73 55.72 -37.24
C ASP A 16 -13.38 56.49 -35.95
N ARG A 17 -13.64 55.87 -34.80
CA ARG A 17 -13.32 56.35 -33.46
C ARG A 17 -13.37 55.17 -32.49
N ASP A 18 -12.83 55.36 -31.29
CA ASP A 18 -13.01 54.41 -30.20
C ASP A 18 -14.50 54.21 -29.89
N ILE A 19 -14.95 52.96 -29.92
CA ILE A 19 -16.33 52.59 -29.58
C ILE A 19 -16.36 51.62 -28.40
N VAL A 20 -17.41 51.74 -27.58
CA VAL A 20 -17.70 50.80 -26.50
C VAL A 20 -18.72 49.79 -27.01
N THR A 21 -18.35 48.51 -26.98
CA THR A 21 -19.17 47.40 -27.45
C THR A 21 -19.53 46.45 -26.31
N LEU A 22 -20.64 45.73 -26.49
CA LEU A 22 -21.00 44.58 -25.68
C LEU A 22 -20.38 43.34 -26.32
N SER A 23 -19.72 42.52 -25.51
CA SER A 23 -19.13 41.25 -25.96
C SER A 23 -19.58 40.12 -25.03
N PRO A 24 -20.25 39.08 -25.55
CA PRO A 24 -20.54 37.90 -24.74
C PRO A 24 -19.26 37.12 -24.46
N VAL A 25 -19.17 36.52 -23.28
CA VAL A 25 -18.05 35.62 -22.93
C VAL A 25 -18.47 34.18 -23.21
N ALA A 26 -17.62 33.43 -23.91
CA ALA A 26 -17.83 32.01 -24.10
C ALA A 26 -17.53 31.24 -22.81
N THR A 27 -18.45 30.40 -22.36
CA THR A 27 -18.29 29.58 -21.15
C THR A 27 -18.03 28.13 -21.53
N LEU A 28 -16.93 27.56 -21.03
CA LEU A 28 -16.66 26.13 -21.12
C LEU A 28 -17.43 25.41 -20.02
N VAL A 29 -18.35 24.53 -20.40
CA VAL A 29 -19.20 23.77 -19.48
C VAL A 29 -18.95 22.28 -19.67
N VAL A 30 -18.93 21.55 -18.55
CA VAL A 30 -18.83 20.08 -18.53
C VAL A 30 -20.07 19.52 -17.82
N ASN A 31 -20.45 18.29 -18.15
CA ASN A 31 -21.55 17.59 -17.50
C ASN A 31 -21.08 16.86 -16.22
N ASP A 32 -22.03 16.33 -15.45
CA ASP A 32 -21.74 15.63 -14.19
C ASP A 32 -20.99 14.29 -14.38
N ASP A 33 -21.08 13.70 -15.58
CA ASP A 33 -20.36 12.48 -15.96
C ASP A 33 -18.91 12.75 -16.42
N PHE A 34 -18.52 14.03 -16.53
CA PHE A 34 -17.17 14.39 -16.95
C PHE A 34 -16.15 14.00 -15.88
N ASN A 35 -15.03 13.39 -16.30
CA ASN A 35 -14.01 12.97 -15.35
C ASN A 35 -13.39 14.19 -14.64
N PRO A 36 -13.59 14.34 -13.31
CA PRO A 36 -13.17 15.54 -12.58
C PRO A 36 -11.66 15.84 -12.70
N GLY A 37 -10.83 14.80 -12.81
CA GLY A 37 -9.40 15.01 -12.92
C GLY A 37 -8.96 15.55 -14.28
N LEU A 38 -9.77 15.44 -15.34
CA LEU A 38 -9.43 16.02 -16.64
C LEU A 38 -9.62 17.54 -16.67
N VAL A 39 -10.42 18.10 -15.75
CA VAL A 39 -10.72 19.54 -15.66
C VAL A 39 -9.45 20.41 -15.64
N PRO A 40 -8.49 20.21 -14.71
CA PRO A 40 -7.26 21.01 -14.69
C PRO A 40 -6.41 20.85 -15.97
N LEU A 41 -6.43 19.68 -16.62
CA LEU A 41 -5.69 19.45 -17.87
C LEU A 41 -6.29 20.22 -19.04
N PHE A 42 -7.62 20.24 -19.15
CA PHE A 42 -8.32 21.04 -20.15
C PHE A 42 -8.11 22.54 -19.93
N LEU A 43 -8.12 22.99 -18.67
CA LEU A 43 -7.85 24.39 -18.34
C LEU A 43 -6.41 24.80 -18.67
N GLU A 44 -5.44 23.94 -18.39
CA GLU A 44 -4.03 24.18 -18.73
C GLU A 44 -3.81 24.22 -20.25
N ALA A 45 -4.39 23.27 -20.99
CA ALA A 45 -4.32 23.28 -22.45
C ALA A 45 -4.99 24.52 -23.04
N SER A 46 -6.15 24.91 -22.50
CA SER A 46 -6.84 26.15 -22.90
C SER A 46 -5.99 27.38 -22.61
N ARG A 47 -5.33 27.43 -21.45
CA ARG A 47 -4.42 28.52 -21.08
C ARG A 47 -3.24 28.64 -22.02
N GLU A 48 -2.65 27.53 -22.46
CA GLU A 48 -1.55 27.55 -23.41
C GLU A 48 -2.01 28.05 -24.80
N VAL A 49 -3.16 27.57 -25.28
CA VAL A 49 -3.73 28.01 -26.57
C VAL A 49 -4.10 29.49 -26.55
N MET A 50 -4.65 29.99 -25.43
CA MET A 50 -5.12 31.36 -25.27
C MET A 50 -4.05 32.32 -24.74
N ARG A 51 -2.81 31.84 -24.55
CA ARG A 51 -1.74 32.57 -23.85
C ARG A 51 -1.46 33.94 -24.45
N SER A 52 -1.48 34.04 -25.78
CA SER A 52 -1.14 35.25 -26.54
C SER A 52 -2.22 36.33 -26.52
N GLY A 53 -3.43 36.03 -26.03
CA GLY A 53 -4.57 36.93 -26.13
C GLY A 53 -5.08 37.09 -27.56
N THR A 54 -5.90 38.10 -27.79
CA THR A 54 -6.45 38.45 -29.11
C THR A 54 -6.22 39.94 -29.38
N LEU A 55 -6.66 40.45 -30.54
CA LEU A 55 -6.66 41.90 -30.81
C LEU A 55 -7.50 42.69 -29.79
N LEU A 56 -8.41 42.00 -29.11
CA LEU A 56 -9.42 42.54 -28.23
C LEU A 56 -9.10 42.23 -26.76
N ASP A 57 -8.53 41.06 -26.47
CA ASP A 57 -8.23 40.59 -25.12
C ASP A 57 -6.72 40.58 -24.84
N ALA A 58 -6.32 41.11 -23.68
CA ALA A 58 -4.91 41.08 -23.29
C ALA A 58 -4.40 39.64 -23.10
N ALA A 59 -3.11 39.44 -23.37
CA ALA A 59 -2.42 38.17 -23.13
C ALA A 59 -2.58 37.70 -21.67
N GLY A 60 -2.87 36.41 -21.48
CA GLY A 60 -3.06 35.80 -20.15
C GLY A 60 -4.38 36.13 -19.45
N THR A 61 -5.33 36.80 -20.12
CA THR A 61 -6.66 37.10 -19.54
C THR A 61 -7.53 35.84 -19.45
N PHE A 62 -7.40 34.92 -20.41
CA PHE A 62 -8.22 33.71 -20.52
C PHE A 62 -7.38 32.43 -20.48
N PRO A 63 -7.94 31.30 -20.03
CA PRO A 63 -9.30 31.13 -19.48
C PRO A 63 -9.46 31.75 -18.09
N SER A 64 -10.65 32.27 -17.77
CA SER A 64 -10.97 32.95 -16.51
C SER A 64 -12.13 32.26 -15.77
N ALA A 65 -12.15 32.37 -14.44
CA ALA A 65 -13.25 31.87 -13.60
C ALA A 65 -14.49 32.79 -13.61
N GLU A 66 -14.36 33.97 -14.19
CA GLU A 66 -15.38 35.03 -14.22
C GLU A 66 -15.58 35.54 -15.66
N PRO A 67 -16.79 36.00 -16.03
CA PRO A 67 -18.00 36.07 -15.22
C PRO A 67 -18.72 34.71 -15.05
N ARG A 68 -19.28 34.46 -13.86
CA ARG A 68 -20.00 33.21 -13.56
C ARG A 68 -21.46 33.22 -13.99
N THR A 69 -21.78 32.40 -14.99
CA THR A 69 -23.16 32.05 -15.36
C THR A 69 -23.61 30.71 -14.75
N PHE A 70 -22.66 29.83 -14.43
CA PHE A 70 -22.88 28.50 -13.86
C PHE A 70 -22.05 28.30 -12.58
N GLU A 71 -22.40 27.30 -11.77
CA GLU A 71 -21.59 26.91 -10.62
C GLU A 71 -20.20 26.45 -11.05
N LEU A 72 -19.17 26.95 -10.36
CA LEU A 72 -17.78 26.61 -10.68
C LEU A 72 -17.45 25.22 -10.17
N HIS A 73 -16.96 24.36 -11.07
CA HIS A 73 -16.50 23.02 -10.71
C HIS A 73 -15.38 23.08 -9.65
N LYS A 74 -15.42 22.21 -8.65
CA LYS A 74 -14.48 22.24 -7.50
C LYS A 74 -13.02 22.18 -7.95
N ASP A 75 -12.71 21.31 -8.90
CA ASP A 75 -11.34 21.16 -9.44
C ASP A 75 -10.91 22.36 -10.30
N ALA A 76 -11.85 23.04 -10.97
CA ALA A 76 -11.56 24.29 -11.67
C ALA A 76 -11.20 25.40 -10.68
N GLY A 77 -11.96 25.52 -9.59
CA GLY A 77 -11.64 26.44 -8.50
C GLY A 77 -10.27 26.18 -7.88
N HIS A 78 -9.91 24.91 -7.68
CA HIS A 78 -8.57 24.54 -7.22
C HIS A 78 -7.48 24.96 -8.21
N TYR A 79 -7.68 24.68 -9.51
CA TYR A 79 -6.75 25.08 -10.57
C TYR A 79 -6.53 26.59 -10.61
N TYR A 80 -7.59 27.40 -10.57
CA TYR A 80 -7.43 28.86 -10.56
C TYR A 80 -6.73 29.38 -9.31
N ALA A 81 -6.88 28.72 -8.16
CA ALA A 81 -6.24 29.11 -6.91
C ALA A 81 -4.78 28.65 -6.77
N LYS A 82 -4.45 27.44 -7.24
CA LYS A 82 -3.17 26.77 -6.95
C LYS A 82 -2.43 26.23 -8.17
N GLY A 83 -3.03 26.28 -9.36
CA GLY A 83 -2.49 25.73 -10.61
C GLY A 83 -2.59 24.20 -10.68
N LEU A 84 -1.74 23.59 -11.51
CA LEU A 84 -1.66 22.13 -11.62
C LEU A 84 -1.21 21.50 -10.29
N PRO A 85 -1.88 20.43 -9.81
CA PRO A 85 -1.42 19.66 -8.67
C PRO A 85 0.02 19.18 -8.85
N ILE A 86 0.86 19.31 -7.82
CA ILE A 86 2.30 19.02 -7.86
C ILE A 86 2.59 17.59 -8.34
N LEU A 87 1.76 16.61 -7.95
CA LEU A 87 1.89 15.21 -8.39
C LEU A 87 1.58 15.01 -9.88
N GLN A 88 0.77 15.88 -10.51
CA GLN A 88 0.46 15.80 -11.95
C GLN A 88 1.63 16.28 -12.83
N ARG A 89 2.68 16.88 -12.25
CA ARG A 89 3.86 17.34 -13.00
C ARG A 89 4.85 16.22 -13.38
N TYR A 90 4.78 15.06 -12.70
CA TYR A 90 5.77 13.98 -12.87
C TYR A 90 5.18 12.56 -13.01
N LEU A 91 3.87 12.35 -12.80
CA LEU A 91 3.24 11.02 -12.95
C LEU A 91 2.11 11.03 -14.01
N PRO A 92 1.88 9.89 -14.71
CA PRO A 92 0.70 9.71 -15.55
C PRO A 92 -0.59 10.02 -14.78
N PHE A 93 -1.50 10.77 -15.40
CA PHE A 93 -2.72 11.37 -14.81
C PHE A 93 -3.54 10.44 -13.90
N ARG A 94 -3.63 9.14 -14.23
CA ARG A 94 -4.36 8.14 -13.43
C ARG A 94 -3.76 7.95 -12.04
N ILE A 95 -2.45 7.96 -11.91
CA ILE A 95 -1.80 7.66 -10.62
C ILE A 95 -1.78 8.91 -9.75
N ALA A 96 -1.62 10.09 -10.35
CA ALA A 96 -1.60 11.36 -9.63
C ALA A 96 -2.94 11.69 -8.94
N SER A 97 -4.08 11.52 -9.64
CA SER A 97 -5.40 11.81 -9.06
C SER A 97 -5.80 10.80 -7.97
N LEU A 98 -5.43 9.52 -8.12
CA LEU A 98 -5.62 8.52 -7.08
C LEU A 98 -4.74 8.82 -5.86
N ALA A 99 -3.46 9.12 -6.06
CA ALA A 99 -2.55 9.42 -4.97
C ALA A 99 -3.02 10.64 -4.16
N ASP A 100 -3.41 11.74 -4.80
CA ASP A 100 -3.85 12.96 -4.11
C ASP A 100 -5.12 12.71 -3.26
N ARG A 101 -6.06 11.91 -3.76
CA ARG A 101 -7.27 11.55 -3.02
C ARG A 101 -7.02 10.55 -1.88
N TYR A 102 -6.11 9.59 -2.09
CA TYR A 102 -5.86 8.51 -1.13
C TYR A 102 -4.73 8.81 -0.15
N ILE A 103 -3.90 9.84 -0.34
CA ILE A 103 -2.77 10.11 0.55
C ILE A 103 -3.22 10.39 1.99
N ILE A 104 -4.36 11.07 2.16
CA ILE A 104 -4.99 11.34 3.46
C ILE A 104 -5.41 10.02 4.15
N LEU A 105 -5.80 9.00 3.39
CA LEU A 105 -6.12 7.66 3.89
C LEU A 105 -4.87 6.78 4.07
N LEU A 106 -3.85 6.98 3.23
CA LEU A 106 -2.62 6.19 3.21
C LEU A 106 -1.74 6.49 4.43
N ILE A 107 -1.67 7.76 4.85
CA ILE A 107 -0.89 8.17 6.04
C ILE A 107 -1.31 7.39 7.30
N PRO A 108 -2.59 7.39 7.73
CA PRO A 108 -3.00 6.63 8.90
C PRO A 108 -2.85 5.11 8.69
N LEU A 109 -3.05 4.61 7.47
CA LEU A 109 -2.81 3.21 7.15
C LEU A 109 -1.35 2.81 7.38
N ILE A 110 -0.39 3.61 6.91
CA ILE A 110 1.04 3.37 7.11
C ILE A 110 1.39 3.43 8.59
N VAL A 111 0.83 4.39 9.34
CA VAL A 111 1.02 4.50 10.80
C VAL A 111 0.59 3.23 11.53
N VAL A 112 -0.53 2.61 11.15
CA VAL A 112 -1.00 1.34 11.72
C VAL A 112 -0.18 0.15 11.21
N MET A 113 0.35 0.22 10.01
CA MET A 113 1.14 -0.85 9.40
C MET A 113 2.52 -1.00 10.06
N ILE A 114 3.13 0.09 10.55
CA ILE A 114 4.42 0.06 11.27
C ILE A 114 4.40 -0.89 12.49
N PRO A 115 3.48 -0.76 13.48
CA PRO A 115 3.44 -1.68 14.61
C PRO A 115 3.09 -3.11 14.17
N LEU A 116 2.29 -3.30 13.12
CA LEU A 116 1.95 -4.62 12.60
C LEU A 116 3.20 -5.34 12.06
N PHE A 117 4.05 -4.63 11.31
CA PHE A 117 5.34 -5.19 10.87
C PHE A 117 6.28 -5.49 12.03
N LYS A 118 6.31 -4.63 13.06
CA LYS A 118 7.11 -4.90 14.28
C LYS A 118 6.62 -6.12 15.05
N ALA A 119 5.35 -6.49 14.93
CA ALA A 119 4.79 -7.68 15.56
C ALA A 119 5.22 -9.00 14.89
N VAL A 120 5.64 -8.98 13.61
CA VAL A 120 6.04 -10.19 12.87
C VAL A 120 7.17 -10.94 13.57
N GLY A 121 8.22 -10.23 14.01
CA GLY A 121 9.37 -10.84 14.70
C GLY A 121 8.97 -11.56 16.01
N PRO A 122 8.35 -10.88 16.98
CA PRO A 122 7.88 -11.50 18.22
C PRO A 122 6.91 -12.67 18.00
N ILE A 123 5.99 -12.56 17.04
CA ILE A 123 5.04 -13.63 16.71
C ILE A 123 5.77 -14.85 16.16
N TYR A 124 6.74 -14.66 15.27
CA TYR A 124 7.58 -15.73 14.74
C TYR A 124 8.32 -16.46 15.86
N GLN A 125 8.95 -15.71 16.78
CA GLN A 125 9.65 -16.27 17.94
C GLN A 125 8.70 -17.03 18.87
N TRP A 126 7.52 -16.49 19.14
CA TRP A 126 6.50 -17.16 19.95
C TRP A 126 6.04 -18.47 19.33
N ARG A 127 5.81 -18.50 18.01
CA ARG A 127 5.41 -19.71 17.27
C ARG A 127 6.48 -20.81 17.37
N ILE A 128 7.76 -20.45 17.22
CA ILE A 128 8.88 -21.41 17.37
C ILE A 128 8.94 -21.94 18.80
N ARG A 129 8.96 -21.07 19.82
CA ARG A 129 8.98 -21.51 21.22
C ARG A 129 7.80 -22.43 21.53
N ALA A 130 6.58 -22.06 21.13
CA ALA A 130 5.39 -22.87 21.36
C ALA A 130 5.46 -24.25 20.66
N ARG A 131 6.24 -24.38 19.58
CA ARG A 131 6.50 -25.68 18.94
C ARG A 131 7.50 -26.51 19.76
N ILE A 132 8.64 -25.93 20.13
CA ILE A 132 9.68 -26.59 20.95
C ILE A 132 9.11 -27.08 22.28
N TYR A 133 8.36 -26.23 23.00
CA TYR A 133 7.77 -26.59 24.30
C TYR A 133 6.77 -27.75 24.21
N ARG A 134 6.02 -27.87 23.10
CA ARG A 134 5.09 -29.00 22.90
C ARG A 134 5.83 -30.32 22.80
N TRP A 135 6.95 -30.36 22.07
CA TRP A 135 7.78 -31.54 21.96
C TRP A 135 8.45 -31.90 23.28
N TYR A 136 8.96 -30.90 24.01
CA TYR A 136 9.54 -31.11 25.33
C TYR A 136 8.54 -31.73 26.31
N LYS A 137 7.28 -31.27 26.28
CA LYS A 137 6.19 -31.83 27.08
C LYS A 137 5.93 -33.30 26.74
N TYR A 138 5.90 -33.63 25.45
CA TYR A 138 5.69 -35.01 24.99
C TYR A 138 6.84 -35.94 25.43
N LEU A 139 8.09 -35.52 25.18
CA LEU A 139 9.27 -36.27 25.58
C LEU A 139 9.29 -36.52 27.11
N ARG A 140 8.98 -35.49 27.90
CA ARG A 140 8.94 -35.59 29.35
C ARG A 140 7.85 -36.53 29.86
N GLU A 141 6.74 -36.64 29.13
CA GLU A 141 5.68 -37.59 29.46
C GLU A 141 6.13 -39.04 29.24
N ILE A 142 6.84 -39.31 28.15
CA ILE A 142 7.42 -40.64 27.87
C ILE A 142 8.48 -40.98 28.91
N ASP A 143 9.40 -40.07 29.17
CA ASP A 143 10.45 -40.23 30.18
C ASP A 143 9.86 -40.55 31.56
N ARG A 144 8.75 -39.89 31.93
CA ARG A 144 8.02 -40.19 33.17
C ARG A 144 7.38 -41.58 33.17
N LYS A 145 6.76 -42.01 32.06
CA LYS A 145 6.18 -43.36 31.92
C LYS A 145 7.27 -44.44 31.99
N LEU A 146 8.43 -44.15 31.40
CA LEU A 146 9.62 -44.99 31.42
C LEU A 146 10.15 -45.19 32.85
N HIS A 147 10.30 -44.11 33.60
CA HIS A 147 10.75 -44.17 35.00
C HIS A 147 9.72 -44.80 35.94
N ALA A 148 8.43 -44.62 35.68
CA ALA A 148 7.35 -45.22 36.47
C ALA A 148 7.10 -46.71 36.14
N GLY A 149 7.78 -47.27 35.13
CA GLY A 149 7.56 -48.64 34.67
C GLY A 149 6.18 -48.87 34.03
N SER A 150 5.42 -47.80 33.75
CA SER A 150 4.05 -47.84 33.22
C SER A 150 3.98 -47.68 31.70
N LEU A 151 5.08 -48.00 31.01
CA LEU A 151 5.13 -48.00 29.56
C LEU A 151 4.19 -49.08 28.97
N PRO A 152 3.46 -48.76 27.88
CA PRO A 152 2.67 -49.74 27.16
C PRO A 152 3.52 -50.95 26.73
N ASP A 153 2.91 -52.13 26.63
CA ASP A 153 3.59 -53.33 26.12
C ASP A 153 4.04 -53.15 24.65
N ALA A 154 3.27 -52.39 23.88
CA ALA A 154 3.61 -51.98 22.52
C ALA A 154 4.61 -50.81 22.52
N LEU A 155 5.87 -51.08 22.87
CA LEU A 155 6.96 -50.09 22.84
C LEU A 155 7.24 -49.58 21.41
N GLY A 156 7.00 -50.40 20.39
CA GLY A 156 7.28 -50.05 18.98
C GLY A 156 6.54 -48.80 18.50
N SER A 157 5.27 -48.62 18.87
CA SER A 157 4.51 -47.43 18.45
C SER A 157 5.01 -46.14 19.09
N GLU A 158 5.63 -46.21 20.28
CA GLU A 158 6.18 -45.03 20.94
C GLU A 158 7.56 -44.67 20.38
N ILE A 159 8.34 -45.68 19.99
CA ILE A 159 9.61 -45.51 19.26
C ILE A 159 9.35 -44.84 17.90
N GLU A 160 8.40 -45.34 17.11
CA GLU A 160 8.07 -44.78 15.80
C GLU A 160 7.59 -43.31 15.89
N ARG A 161 6.83 -42.97 16.94
CA ARG A 161 6.42 -41.59 17.20
C ARG A 161 7.59 -40.68 17.55
N LEU A 162 8.55 -41.18 18.32
CA LEU A 162 9.76 -40.43 18.68
C LEU A 162 10.70 -40.25 17.48
N GLU A 163 10.83 -41.26 16.62
CA GLU A 163 11.59 -41.16 15.37
C GLU A 163 10.98 -40.11 14.43
N LYS A 164 9.65 -40.14 14.26
CA LYS A 164 8.95 -39.09 13.49
C LYS A 164 9.15 -37.70 14.09
N LEU A 165 9.21 -37.60 15.42
CA LEU A 165 9.47 -36.34 16.10
C LEU A 165 10.92 -35.87 15.88
N GLU A 166 11.90 -36.78 15.86
CA GLU A 166 13.30 -36.48 15.50
C GLU A 166 13.40 -35.93 14.06
N ASP A 167 12.69 -36.52 13.10
CA ASP A 167 12.62 -36.04 11.71
C ASP A 167 11.98 -34.65 11.61
N GLU A 168 10.86 -34.43 12.32
CA GLU A 168 10.22 -33.12 12.38
C GLU A 168 11.11 -32.04 13.01
N LEU A 169 11.94 -32.43 13.99
CA LEU A 169 12.91 -31.54 14.65
C LEU A 169 14.05 -31.16 13.69
N ALA A 170 14.59 -32.13 12.94
CA ALA A 170 15.69 -31.92 12.00
C ALA A 170 15.30 -30.96 10.85
N ALA A 171 14.02 -30.91 10.49
CA ALA A 171 13.50 -30.05 9.44
C ALA A 171 13.20 -28.59 9.88
N VAL A 172 13.31 -28.26 11.18
CA VAL A 172 12.98 -26.91 11.67
C VAL A 172 14.22 -26.02 11.77
N GLU A 173 14.23 -24.96 10.96
CA GLU A 173 15.19 -23.87 11.11
C GLU A 173 14.82 -22.98 12.30
N VAL A 174 15.70 -22.94 13.31
CA VAL A 174 15.57 -22.06 14.47
C VAL A 174 16.60 -20.93 14.40
N PRO A 175 16.27 -19.71 14.87
CA PRO A 175 17.25 -18.64 15.04
C PRO A 175 18.43 -19.10 15.91
N LEU A 176 19.62 -18.55 15.68
CA LEU A 176 20.86 -18.91 16.39
C LEU A 176 20.72 -18.91 17.92
N SER A 177 19.91 -18.01 18.48
CA SER A 177 19.63 -17.95 19.92
C SER A 177 18.99 -19.21 20.51
N TYR A 178 18.36 -20.03 19.67
CA TYR A 178 17.62 -21.25 20.04
C TYR A 178 18.31 -22.54 19.59
N SER A 179 19.49 -22.42 18.98
CA SER A 179 20.25 -23.58 18.48
C SER A 179 20.64 -24.56 19.59
N ASN A 180 21.09 -24.06 20.75
CA ASN A 180 21.44 -24.90 21.90
C ASN A 180 20.25 -25.71 22.43
N GLU A 181 19.08 -25.07 22.60
CA GLU A 181 17.88 -25.72 23.10
C GLU A 181 17.38 -26.81 22.14
N LEU A 182 17.47 -26.55 20.83
CA LEU A 182 17.14 -27.54 19.81
C LEU A 182 18.12 -28.73 19.85
N TYR A 183 19.41 -28.45 20.00
CA TYR A 183 20.44 -29.48 20.08
C TYR A 183 20.28 -30.38 21.31
N GLU A 184 20.02 -29.80 22.49
CA GLU A 184 19.73 -30.56 23.70
C GLU A 184 18.49 -31.45 23.54
N LEU A 185 17.45 -30.93 22.88
CA LEU A 185 16.24 -31.71 22.59
C LEU A 185 16.54 -32.89 21.65
N HIS A 186 17.31 -32.67 20.58
CA HIS A 186 17.76 -33.76 19.69
C HIS A 186 18.51 -34.85 20.46
N MET A 187 19.47 -34.47 21.30
CA MET A 187 20.25 -35.40 22.10
C MET A 187 19.35 -36.21 23.06
N HIS A 188 18.39 -35.53 23.69
CA HIS A 188 17.48 -36.17 24.64
C HIS A 188 16.48 -37.12 23.97
N VAL A 189 15.94 -36.76 22.79
CA VAL A 189 15.07 -37.65 22.01
C VAL A 189 15.81 -38.93 21.63
N ARG A 190 17.03 -38.81 21.08
CA ARG A 190 17.86 -39.96 20.69
C ARG A 190 18.15 -40.88 21.87
N TYR A 191 18.50 -40.30 23.02
CA TYR A 191 18.73 -41.04 24.25
C TYR A 191 17.50 -41.86 24.68
N VAL A 192 16.30 -41.27 24.63
CA VAL A 192 15.06 -41.97 25.01
C VAL A 192 14.72 -43.08 24.01
N ILE A 193 14.90 -42.84 22.71
CA ILE A 193 14.72 -43.87 21.66
C ILE A 193 15.62 -45.07 21.92
N GLU A 194 16.92 -44.84 22.16
CA GLU A 194 17.89 -45.91 22.42
C GLU A 194 17.49 -46.73 23.65
N ARG A 195 17.06 -46.06 24.72
CA ARG A 195 16.64 -46.71 25.96
C ARG A 195 15.36 -47.53 25.80
N LEU A 196 14.40 -47.06 25.00
CA LEU A 196 13.19 -47.81 24.67
C LEU A 196 13.50 -49.03 23.79
N ARG A 197 14.39 -48.90 22.80
CA ARG A 197 14.86 -50.03 21.97
C ARG A 197 15.62 -51.08 22.79
N GLU A 198 16.39 -50.66 23.79
CA GLU A 198 17.05 -51.58 24.72
C GLU A 198 16.03 -52.35 25.57
N LEU A 199 15.01 -51.67 26.11
CA LEU A 199 13.93 -52.31 26.84
C LEU A 199 13.11 -53.27 25.97
N GLN A 200 12.85 -52.91 24.71
CA GLN A 200 12.16 -53.78 23.77
C GLN A 200 12.94 -55.07 23.51
N ARG A 201 14.26 -54.95 23.29
CA ARG A 201 15.16 -56.12 23.14
C ARG A 201 15.21 -57.00 24.38
N ARG A 202 15.09 -56.43 25.59
CA ARG A 202 15.01 -57.21 26.83
C ARG A 202 13.65 -57.91 27.01
N ARG A 203 12.58 -57.40 26.39
CA ARG A 203 11.23 -57.98 26.45
C ARG A 203 10.94 -59.00 25.35
N GLN A 204 11.67 -58.97 24.24
CA GLN A 204 11.62 -59.99 23.19
C GLN A 204 12.73 -61.02 23.44
N PRO A 205 12.41 -62.24 23.94
CA PRO A 205 13.39 -63.31 24.14
C PRO A 205 13.94 -63.84 22.83
#